data_AF-A0A388PGG0-F1
#
_entry.id   AF-A0A388PGG0-F1
#
_cell.length_a   1.000
_cell.length_b   1.000
_cell.length_c   1.000
_cell.angle_alpha   90.00
_cell.angle_beta   90.00
_cell.angle_gamma   90.00
#
_symmetry.space_group_name_H-M   'P 1'
#
loop_
_entity.id
_entity.type
_entity.pdbx_description
1 polymer ?
#
loop_
_entity_poly.entity_id
_entity_poly.type
_entity_poly.pdbx_seq_one_letter_code
_entity_poly.pdbx_strand_id
1 'polypeptide(L)'
;MAYLHGRGVKGYVTFNTLIFPDELAEATRVLRTIIASGVDAAIVQDAGICRLIRRISPDFPIHASTQMTVTSAAGVDYAKELGASLAVLGREV
;
A
#
# COMPACT_ATOMS: atom_id res chain seq x y z
N MET A 1 -14.49 8.63 0.52
CA MET A 1 -13.50 9.73 0.63
C MET A 1 -14.14 11.11 0.80
N ALA A 2 -15.27 11.42 0.13
CA ALA A 2 -15.99 12.70 0.28
C ALA A 2 -16.16 13.21 1.73
N TYR A 3 -16.53 12.34 2.69
CA TYR A 3 -16.67 12.74 4.09
C TYR A 3 -15.36 13.25 4.73
N LEU A 4 -14.24 12.57 4.44
CA LEU A 4 -12.90 12.89 4.94
C LEU A 4 -12.36 14.14 4.25
N HIS A 5 -12.35 14.13 2.91
CA HIS A 5 -11.83 15.23 2.11
C HIS A 5 -12.62 16.53 2.30
N GLY A 6 -13.94 16.45 2.51
CA GLY A 6 -14.77 17.62 2.86
C GLY A 6 -14.42 18.28 4.21
N ARG A 7 -13.59 17.61 5.04
CA ARG A 7 -13.04 18.14 6.30
C ARG A 7 -11.54 18.45 6.20
N GLY A 8 -10.96 18.39 5.01
CA GLY A 8 -9.53 18.60 4.80
C GLY A 8 -8.63 17.51 5.39
N VAL A 9 -9.17 16.32 5.69
CA VAL A 9 -8.40 15.19 6.23
C VAL A 9 -8.18 14.12 5.16
N LYS A 10 -7.01 13.48 5.19
CA LYS A 10 -6.65 12.37 4.31
C LYS A 10 -7.29 11.06 4.77
N GLY A 11 -7.60 10.19 3.81
CA GLY A 11 -8.05 8.83 4.04
C GLY A 11 -7.06 7.81 3.49
N TYR A 12 -6.75 6.79 4.28
CA TYR A 12 -5.90 5.68 3.87
C TYR A 12 -6.66 4.37 4.01
N VAL A 13 -6.38 3.41 3.14
CA VAL A 13 -6.99 2.08 3.19
C VAL A 13 -5.89 1.05 3.36
N THR A 14 -6.07 0.13 4.30
CA THR A 14 -5.15 -0.99 4.48
C THR A 14 -5.49 -2.12 3.51
N PHE A 15 -4.51 -2.51 2.70
CA PHE A 15 -4.46 -3.76 1.95
C PHE A 15 -3.27 -4.58 2.48
N ASN A 16 -3.33 -4.90 3.77
CA ASN A 16 -2.27 -5.55 4.53
C ASN A 16 -2.50 -7.06 4.64
N THR A 17 -2.68 -7.70 3.49
CA THR A 17 -2.94 -9.14 3.40
C THR A 17 -1.92 -9.74 2.46
N LEU A 18 -1.33 -10.88 2.86
CA LEU A 18 -0.54 -11.71 1.96
C LEU A 18 -1.49 -12.44 1.03
N ILE A 19 -1.22 -12.39 -0.27
CA ILE A 19 -2.15 -12.87 -1.29
C ILE A 19 -1.62 -14.16 -1.91
N PHE A 20 -2.44 -15.22 -1.90
CA PHE A 20 -2.10 -16.46 -2.58
C PHE A 20 -2.35 -16.37 -4.10
N PRO A 21 -1.68 -17.22 -4.91
CA PRO A 21 -1.77 -17.12 -6.37
C PRO A 21 -3.20 -17.19 -6.93
N ASP A 22 -4.06 -18.00 -6.34
CA ASP A 22 -5.48 -18.18 -6.71
C ASP A 22 -6.36 -16.99 -6.28
N GLU A 23 -5.91 -16.18 -5.33
CA GLU A 23 -6.59 -14.96 -4.88
C GLU A 23 -6.20 -13.72 -5.71
N LEU A 24 -5.20 -13.82 -6.58
CA LEU A 24 -4.62 -12.66 -7.28
C LEU A 24 -5.63 -11.92 -8.17
N ALA A 25 -6.55 -12.65 -8.80
CA ALA A 25 -7.59 -12.05 -9.64
C ALA A 25 -8.54 -11.18 -8.81
N GLU A 26 -8.93 -11.67 -7.64
CA GLU A 26 -9.79 -10.95 -6.71
C GLU A 26 -9.07 -9.78 -6.06
N ALA A 27 -7.82 -9.96 -5.63
CA ALA A 27 -6.97 -8.88 -5.12
C ALA A 27 -6.83 -7.76 -6.15
N THR A 28 -6.62 -8.10 -7.43
CA THR A 28 -6.56 -7.12 -8.54
C THR A 28 -7.86 -6.31 -8.65
N ARG A 29 -9.01 -6.96 -8.54
CA ARG A 29 -10.33 -6.31 -8.61
C ARG A 29 -10.53 -5.34 -7.44
N VAL A 30 -10.17 -5.77 -6.23
CA VAL A 30 -10.27 -4.93 -5.02
C VAL A 30 -9.33 -3.74 -5.11
N LEU A 31 -8.08 -3.93 -5.54
CA LEU A 31 -7.11 -2.84 -5.72
C LEU A 31 -7.60 -1.78 -6.71
N ARG A 32 -8.20 -2.18 -7.84
CA ARG A 32 -8.80 -1.22 -8.79
C ARG A 32 -9.90 -0.39 -8.15
N THR A 33 -10.70 -1.00 -7.29
CA THR A 33 -11.76 -0.32 -6.54
C THR A 33 -11.17 0.67 -5.54
N ILE A 34 -10.13 0.26 -4.80
CA ILE A 34 -9.43 1.12 -3.84
C ILE A 34 -8.82 2.33 -4.55
N ILE A 35 -8.09 2.12 -5.64
CA ILE A 35 -7.46 3.18 -6.42
C ILE A 35 -8.52 4.17 -6.95
N ALA A 36 -9.62 3.66 -7.51
CA ALA A 36 -10.70 4.50 -8.04
C ALA A 36 -11.51 5.23 -6.95
N SER A 37 -11.41 4.83 -5.68
CA SER A 37 -12.19 5.42 -4.58
C SER A 37 -11.74 6.83 -4.17
N GLY A 38 -10.60 7.28 -4.67
CA GLY A 38 -9.96 8.54 -4.31
C GLY A 38 -9.22 8.49 -2.97
N VAL A 39 -8.84 7.31 -2.48
CA VAL A 39 -8.02 7.18 -1.28
C VAL A 39 -6.65 7.83 -1.49
N ASP A 40 -6.08 8.42 -0.44
CA ASP A 40 -4.81 9.14 -0.53
C ASP A 40 -3.59 8.20 -0.62
N ALA A 41 -3.69 6.98 -0.08
CA ALA A 41 -2.70 5.92 -0.24
C ALA A 41 -3.29 4.56 0.19
N ALA A 42 -2.73 3.48 -0.36
CA ALA A 42 -2.88 2.14 0.24
C ALA A 42 -1.73 1.85 1.19
N ILE A 43 -2.04 1.31 2.37
CA ILE A 43 -1.05 0.73 3.28
C ILE A 43 -0.93 -0.74 2.91
N VAL A 44 0.27 -1.20 2.55
CA VAL A 44 0.49 -2.52 1.93
C VAL A 44 1.58 -3.28 2.67
N GLN A 45 1.37 -4.60 2.84
CA GLN A 45 2.36 -5.53 3.37
C GLN A 45 3.08 -6.31 2.26
N ASP A 46 2.33 -6.81 1.29
CA ASP A 46 2.82 -7.76 0.29
C ASP A 46 3.59 -7.06 -0.84
N ALA A 47 4.86 -7.44 -1.04
CA ALA A 47 5.71 -6.86 -2.08
C ALA A 47 5.22 -7.14 -3.51
N GLY A 48 4.58 -8.30 -3.73
CA GLY A 48 3.90 -8.62 -4.99
C GLY A 48 2.73 -7.70 -5.26
N ILE A 49 2.01 -7.29 -4.21
CA ILE A 49 0.94 -6.29 -4.32
C ILE A 49 1.49 -4.89 -4.60
N CYS A 50 2.59 -4.47 -3.97
CA CYS A 50 3.23 -3.20 -4.34
C CYS A 50 3.55 -3.15 -5.84
N ARG A 51 4.14 -4.23 -6.38
CA ARG A 51 4.43 -4.36 -7.82
C ARG A 51 3.18 -4.39 -8.68
N LEU A 52 2.11 -5.06 -8.23
CA LEU A 52 0.84 -5.10 -8.93
C LEU A 52 0.20 -3.71 -9.00
N ILE A 53 0.20 -2.96 -7.89
CA ILE A 53 -0.27 -1.57 -7.86
C ILE A 53 0.51 -0.74 -8.87
N ARG A 54 1.85 -0.85 -8.92
CA ARG A 54 2.67 -0.12 -9.90
C ARG A 54 2.34 -0.46 -11.36
N ARG A 55 1.92 -1.70 -11.65
CA ARG A 55 1.41 -2.08 -12.98
C ARG A 55 0.03 -1.52 -13.29
N ILE A 56 -0.83 -1.35 -12.29
CA ILE A 56 -2.20 -0.87 -12.45
C ILE A 56 -2.25 0.67 -12.51
N SER A 57 -1.51 1.34 -11.61
CA SER A 57 -1.44 2.80 -11.47
C SER A 57 0.00 3.17 -11.04
N PRO A 58 0.88 3.52 -12.01
CA PRO A 58 2.30 3.76 -11.76
C PRO A 58 2.62 4.82 -10.71
N ASP A 59 1.71 5.75 -10.45
CA ASP A 59 1.83 6.92 -9.58
C ASP A 59 0.99 6.87 -8.29
N PHE A 60 0.13 5.86 -8.12
CA PHE A 60 -0.75 5.76 -6.96
C PHE A 60 0.06 5.64 -5.65
N PRO A 61 -0.21 6.43 -4.59
CA PRO A 61 0.63 6.39 -3.38
C PRO A 61 0.53 5.07 -2.60
N ILE A 62 1.69 4.54 -2.21
CA ILE A 62 1.81 3.31 -1.39
C ILE A 62 2.54 3.66 -0.11
N HIS A 63 2.00 3.24 1.02
CA HIS A 63 2.67 3.27 2.32
C HIS A 63 3.05 1.84 2.72
N ALA A 64 4.32 1.61 3.03
CA ALA A 64 4.76 0.32 3.56
C ALA A 64 4.20 0.12 4.97
N SER A 65 3.52 -1.00 5.19
CA SER A 65 2.91 -1.38 6.48
C SER A 65 3.97 -1.72 7.52
N THR A 66 3.64 -1.56 8.81
CA THR A 66 4.45 -2.11 9.90
C THR A 66 4.65 -3.63 9.76
N GLN A 67 3.70 -4.32 9.12
CA GLN A 67 3.78 -5.76 8.84
C GLN A 67 4.82 -6.13 7.76
N MET A 68 5.48 -5.15 7.14
CA MET A 68 6.66 -5.38 6.30
C MET A 68 7.95 -5.51 7.13
N THR A 69 7.90 -5.27 8.44
CA THR A 69 9.05 -5.41 9.37
C THR A 69 10.27 -4.59 8.94
N VAL A 70 10.01 -3.37 8.46
CA VAL A 70 11.07 -2.41 8.12
C VAL A 70 11.61 -1.79 9.41
N THR A 71 12.81 -2.22 9.84
CA THR A 71 13.50 -1.74 11.06
C THR A 71 14.92 -1.22 10.81
N SER A 72 15.35 -1.16 9.55
CA SER A 72 16.68 -0.72 9.15
C SER A 72 16.63 0.19 7.92
N ALA A 73 17.71 0.93 7.68
CA ALA A 73 17.85 1.75 6.47
C ALA A 73 17.71 0.91 5.18
N ALA A 74 18.32 -0.27 5.14
CA ALA A 74 18.18 -1.19 4.01
C ALA A 74 16.72 -1.62 3.77
N GLY A 75 15.92 -1.81 4.84
CA GLY A 75 14.49 -2.08 4.71
C GLY A 75 13.70 -0.89 4.15
N VAL A 76 14.08 0.34 4.51
CA VAL A 76 13.48 1.57 3.95
C VAL A 76 13.81 1.70 2.47
N ASP A 77 15.06 1.42 2.08
CA ASP A 77 15.47 1.44 0.68
C ASP A 77 14.71 0.40 -0.14
N TYR A 78 14.53 -0.81 0.39
CA TYR A 78 13.72 -1.84 -0.26
C TYR A 78 12.24 -1.42 -0.42
N ALA A 79 11.63 -0.81 0.61
CA ALA A 79 10.27 -0.28 0.51
C ALA A 79 10.17 0.80 -0.59
N LYS A 80 11.18 1.65 -0.70
CA LYS A 80 11.27 2.69 -1.74
C LYS A 80 11.39 2.08 -3.14
N GLU A 81 12.19 1.03 -3.33
CA GLU A 81 12.29 0.29 -4.60
C GLU A 81 10.97 -0.33 -5.03
N LEU A 82 10.15 -0.78 -4.08
CA LEU A 82 8.78 -1.24 -4.32
C LEU A 82 7.79 -0.10 -4.66
N GLY A 83 8.26 1.15 -4.62
CA GLY A 83 7.48 2.34 -4.92
C GLY A 83 6.68 2.88 -3.73
N ALA A 84 7.06 2.56 -2.50
CA ALA A 84 6.47 3.19 -1.32
C ALA A 84 6.97 4.63 -1.17
N SER A 85 6.04 5.56 -0.91
CA SER A 85 6.34 6.97 -0.62
C SER A 85 6.54 7.25 0.87
N LEU A 86 6.15 6.31 1.73
CA LEU A 86 6.27 6.36 3.18
C LEU A 86 6.44 4.94 3.72
N ALA A 87 7.28 4.76 4.74
CA ALA A 87 7.38 3.50 5.46
C ALA A 87 6.99 3.69 6.93
N VAL A 88 6.04 2.88 7.40
CA VAL A 88 5.74 2.78 8.83
C VAL A 88 6.65 1.73 9.42
N LEU A 89 7.57 2.14 10.29
CA LEU A 89 8.61 1.26 10.83
C LEU A 89 8.02 0.20 11.76
N GLY A 90 8.65 -0.98 11.76
CA GLY A 90 8.38 -2.04 12.72
C GLY A 90 8.67 -1.58 14.16
N ARG A 91 7.99 -2.19 15.13
CA ARG A 91 8.16 -1.89 16.56
C ARG A 91 9.05 -2.89 17.29
N GLU A 92 9.43 -3.94 16.59
CA GLU A 92 10.31 -5.04 17.01
C GLU A 92 11.79 -4.62 17.01
N VAL A 93 12.10 -3.52 17.70
CA VAL A 93 13.45 -2.94 17.87
C VAL A 93 14.06 -3.34 19.21
#